data_AF-A0A369LL46-F1
#
_entry.id   AF-A0A369LL46-F1
#
_cell.length_a   1.000
_cell.length_b   1.000
_cell.length_c   1.000
_cell.angle_alpha   90.00
_cell.angle_beta   90.00
_cell.angle_gamma   90.00
#
_symmetry.space_group_name_H-M   'P 1'
#
loop_
_entity.id
_entity.type
_entity.pdbx_description
1 polymer ?
#
loop_
_entity_poly.entity_id
_entity_poly.type
_entity_poly.pdbx_seq_one_letter_code
_entity_poly.pdbx_strand_id
1 'polypeptide(L)'
;MAPTGSFGTTSTEDYTFHDDASGATLSHFSQESSDSASESEDFVPPNVEAIELQYGEECLHEEGTCAGCDTLRGMYRSGKIDALYCATIVTGTDTSDQFVLSVPADADVTSYIQYSCKDGEPAFGPRRSDGLDDDPPSIQIKGNLHALQSPFGISYSTSESESERTDSITVHAYTPDDDYDSDEEDTWIDNLLKVIGLVVIIFGIGLLIGSIRLKIEKWLK
;
A
#
# COMPACT_ATOMS: atom_id res chain seq x y z
N MET A 1 -38.57 -41.29 31.91
CA MET A 1 -37.85 -41.13 30.63
C MET A 1 -38.24 -39.79 30.07
N ALA A 2 -37.36 -38.79 30.16
CA ALA A 2 -37.56 -37.48 29.53
C ALA A 2 -36.96 -37.52 28.12
N PRO A 3 -37.54 -36.82 27.14
CA PRO A 3 -36.99 -36.78 25.80
C PRO A 3 -35.69 -35.97 25.83
N THR A 4 -34.59 -36.60 25.47
CA THR A 4 -33.35 -35.95 25.06
C THR A 4 -33.66 -35.17 23.79
N GLY A 5 -33.98 -33.89 23.94
CA GLY A 5 -33.94 -32.94 22.83
C GLY A 5 -32.49 -32.79 22.38
N SER A 6 -32.21 -33.26 21.17
CA SER A 6 -30.96 -32.98 20.47
C SER A 6 -30.86 -31.48 20.28
N PHE A 7 -29.95 -30.83 20.99
CA PHE A 7 -29.52 -29.48 20.65
C PHE A 7 -28.76 -29.58 19.34
N GLY A 8 -29.28 -28.90 18.31
CA GLY A 8 -28.62 -28.80 17.02
C GLY A 8 -27.28 -28.13 17.21
N THR A 9 -26.24 -28.76 16.68
CA THR A 9 -24.96 -28.12 16.39
C THR A 9 -25.21 -27.09 15.29
N THR A 10 -25.27 -25.80 15.62
CA THR A 10 -25.24 -24.75 14.60
C THR A 10 -23.81 -24.71 14.08
N SER A 11 -23.60 -25.29 12.90
CA SER A 11 -22.33 -25.21 12.17
C SER A 11 -22.05 -23.74 11.90
N THR A 12 -20.90 -23.25 12.34
CA THR A 12 -20.44 -21.91 11.93
C THR A 12 -20.23 -21.96 10.42
N GLU A 13 -21.04 -21.23 9.65
CA GLU A 13 -21.07 -21.38 8.18
C GLU A 13 -19.79 -20.83 7.56
N ASP A 14 -19.19 -21.61 6.64
CA ASP A 14 -18.13 -21.10 5.77
C ASP A 14 -18.74 -20.02 4.87
N TYR A 15 -18.15 -18.82 4.91
CA TYR A 15 -18.58 -17.68 4.09
C TYR A 15 -17.52 -17.40 3.04
N THR A 16 -17.93 -17.10 1.81
CA THR A 16 -17.03 -16.62 0.76
C THR A 16 -17.72 -15.52 -0.04
N PHE A 17 -17.14 -14.32 0.01
CA PHE A 17 -17.47 -13.22 -0.88
C PHE A 17 -16.60 -13.29 -2.14
N HIS A 18 -17.19 -13.06 -3.30
CA HIS A 18 -16.46 -12.92 -4.56
C HIS A 18 -16.68 -11.52 -5.12
N ASP A 19 -15.59 -10.83 -5.41
CA ASP A 19 -15.61 -9.54 -6.08
C ASP A 19 -15.41 -9.76 -7.59
N ASP A 20 -16.48 -9.58 -8.37
CA ASP A 20 -16.44 -9.81 -9.83
C ASP A 20 -15.51 -8.83 -10.57
N ALA A 21 -15.26 -7.64 -10.00
CA ALA A 21 -14.48 -6.59 -10.65
C ALA A 21 -12.97 -6.86 -10.59
N SER A 22 -12.49 -7.26 -9.42
CA SER A 22 -11.08 -7.57 -9.17
C SER A 22 -10.76 -9.07 -9.26
N GLY A 23 -11.79 -9.93 -9.27
CA GLY A 23 -11.65 -11.38 -9.21
C GLY A 23 -11.21 -11.92 -7.84
N ALA A 24 -11.07 -11.05 -6.84
CA ALA A 24 -10.67 -11.46 -5.50
C ALA A 24 -11.80 -12.16 -4.74
N THR A 25 -11.41 -12.97 -3.76
CA THR A 25 -12.35 -13.60 -2.85
C THR A 25 -11.96 -13.34 -1.40
N LEU A 26 -12.94 -13.14 -0.54
CA LEU A 26 -12.75 -13.08 0.91
C LEU A 26 -13.51 -14.23 1.55
N SER A 27 -12.77 -15.19 2.11
CA SER A 27 -13.34 -16.38 2.74
C SER A 27 -13.14 -16.37 4.26
N HIS A 28 -14.18 -16.75 4.99
CA HIS A 28 -14.11 -17.08 6.41
C HIS A 28 -14.27 -18.59 6.56
N PHE A 29 -13.33 -19.21 7.28
CA PHE A 29 -13.38 -20.63 7.62
C PHE A 29 -13.47 -20.77 9.12
N SER A 30 -14.53 -21.44 9.58
CA SER A 30 -14.66 -21.77 11.00
C SER A 30 -13.47 -22.59 11.46
N GLN A 31 -12.80 -22.18 12.54
CA GLN A 31 -11.75 -22.98 13.18
C GLN A 31 -12.34 -24.15 14.01
N GLU A 32 -13.50 -24.69 13.64
CA GLU A 32 -14.06 -25.87 14.29
C GLU A 32 -13.31 -27.14 13.84
N SER A 33 -12.10 -27.31 14.37
CA SER A 33 -11.41 -28.61 14.42
C SER A 33 -11.37 -29.10 15.86
N SER A 34 -12.37 -29.93 16.20
CA SER A 34 -12.39 -30.92 17.28
C SER A 34 -12.22 -30.42 18.72
N ASP A 35 -13.27 -30.68 19.51
CA ASP A 35 -13.29 -30.67 20.97
C ASP A 35 -13.12 -29.32 21.67
N SER A 36 -14.19 -28.53 21.71
CA SER A 36 -14.73 -27.93 22.94
C SER A 36 -16.01 -27.17 22.62
N ALA A 37 -17.13 -27.67 23.14
CA ALA A 37 -18.40 -26.97 23.21
C ALA A 37 -18.27 -25.72 24.11
N SER A 38 -17.63 -24.69 23.57
CA SER A 38 -17.78 -23.32 24.02
C SER A 38 -19.01 -22.81 23.28
N GLU A 39 -19.94 -22.15 23.96
CA GLU A 39 -21.00 -21.40 23.28
C GLU A 39 -20.31 -20.26 22.51
N SER A 40 -19.88 -20.57 21.27
CA SER A 40 -19.36 -19.58 20.35
C SER A 40 -20.51 -18.67 19.98
N GLU A 41 -20.29 -17.36 20.06
CA GLU A 41 -21.23 -16.40 19.50
C GLU A 41 -21.51 -16.80 18.05
N ASP A 42 -22.77 -16.80 17.64
CA ASP A 42 -23.15 -17.12 16.27
C ASP A 42 -22.38 -16.17 15.33
N PHE A 43 -21.51 -16.72 14.48
CA PHE A 43 -20.80 -15.92 13.49
C PHE A 43 -21.81 -15.26 12.56
N VAL A 44 -21.77 -13.93 12.49
CA VAL A 44 -22.56 -13.16 11.54
C VAL A 44 -21.59 -12.64 10.48
N PRO A 45 -21.68 -13.09 9.22
CA PRO A 45 -20.77 -12.64 8.18
C PRO A 45 -20.89 -11.11 8.02
N PRO A 46 -19.75 -10.40 7.88
CA PRO A 46 -19.77 -8.96 7.64
C PRO A 46 -20.48 -8.69 6.31
N ASN A 47 -21.27 -7.62 6.26
CA ASN A 47 -21.87 -7.17 5.01
C ASN A 47 -20.79 -6.50 4.14
N VAL A 48 -20.18 -7.28 3.25
CA VAL A 48 -19.13 -6.82 2.32
C VAL A 48 -19.79 -6.30 1.05
N GLU A 49 -19.50 -5.06 0.69
CA GLU A 49 -20.05 -4.42 -0.51
C GLU A 49 -19.14 -4.56 -1.73
N ALA A 50 -17.83 -4.39 -1.52
CA ALA A 50 -16.81 -4.47 -2.57
C ALA A 50 -15.42 -4.79 -1.99
N ILE A 51 -14.55 -5.35 -2.83
CA ILE A 51 -13.11 -5.41 -2.58
C ILE A 51 -12.42 -4.57 -3.66
N GLU A 52 -11.89 -3.42 -3.27
CA GLU A 52 -11.08 -2.59 -4.16
C GLU A 52 -9.63 -3.06 -4.08
N LEU A 53 -9.06 -3.46 -5.21
CA LEU A 53 -7.67 -3.87 -5.30
C LEU A 53 -6.87 -2.88 -6.15
N GLN A 54 -5.79 -2.38 -5.57
CA GLN A 54 -4.77 -1.60 -6.25
C GLN A 54 -3.49 -2.43 -6.38
N TYR A 55 -2.75 -2.18 -7.46
CA TYR A 55 -1.55 -2.95 -7.81
C TYR A 55 -0.36 -2.05 -8.15
N GLY A 56 0.83 -2.46 -7.69
CA GLY A 56 2.10 -1.89 -8.11
C GLY A 56 2.29 -0.45 -7.66
N GLU A 57 2.42 0.47 -8.61
CA GLU A 57 2.70 1.89 -8.33
C GLU A 57 1.53 2.60 -7.62
N GLU A 58 0.29 2.20 -7.90
CA GLU A 58 -0.91 2.79 -7.29
C GLU A 58 -0.88 2.65 -5.75
N CYS A 59 -0.25 1.58 -5.25
CA CYS A 59 -0.05 1.32 -3.82
C CYS A 59 0.99 2.22 -3.12
N LEU A 60 1.73 3.03 -3.87
CA LEU A 60 2.83 3.84 -3.34
C LEU A 60 2.41 5.21 -2.81
N HIS A 61 1.20 5.66 -3.15
CA HIS A 61 0.74 7.03 -2.89
C HIS A 61 0.21 7.26 -1.47
N GLU A 62 -0.09 6.20 -0.72
CA GLU A 62 -0.44 6.29 0.68
C GLU A 62 0.81 6.37 1.57
N GLU A 63 1.26 7.57 1.90
CA GLU A 63 2.32 7.75 2.91
C GLU A 63 1.75 7.65 4.34
N GLY A 64 2.45 6.94 5.23
CA GLY A 64 2.24 7.10 6.67
C GLY A 64 1.11 6.28 7.30
N THR A 65 0.68 5.17 6.69
CA THR A 65 -0.27 4.25 7.34
C THR A 65 0.37 3.49 8.50
N CYS A 66 1.60 2.97 8.33
CA CYS A 66 2.38 2.34 9.40
C CYS A 66 3.85 2.08 8.98
N ALA A 67 4.75 1.87 9.95
CA ALA A 67 6.18 1.63 9.67
C ALA A 67 6.45 0.38 8.80
N GLY A 68 5.72 -0.70 9.05
CA GLY A 68 5.76 -1.92 8.24
C GLY A 68 5.26 -1.70 6.81
N CYS A 69 4.22 -0.89 6.65
CA CYS A 69 3.61 -0.52 5.38
C CYS A 69 4.61 0.25 4.52
N ASP A 70 5.28 1.25 5.11
CA ASP A 70 6.32 2.04 4.44
C ASP A 70 7.55 1.19 4.09
N THR A 71 7.90 0.23 4.95
CA THR A 71 8.97 -0.73 4.66
C THR A 71 8.63 -1.59 3.43
N LEU A 72 7.40 -2.09 3.31
CA LEU A 72 6.97 -2.86 2.13
C LEU A 72 7.01 -2.03 0.85
N ARG A 73 6.55 -0.78 0.90
CA ARG A 73 6.65 0.16 -0.22
C ARG A 73 8.11 0.40 -0.62
N GLY A 74 9.01 0.56 0.36
CA GLY A 74 10.46 0.68 0.13
C GLY A 74 11.08 -0.60 -0.47
N MET A 75 10.62 -1.77 -0.04
CA MET A 75 11.04 -3.06 -0.60
C MET A 75 10.59 -3.24 -2.06
N TYR A 76 9.39 -2.77 -2.41
CA TYR A 76 8.93 -2.74 -3.80
C TYR A 76 9.78 -1.78 -4.64
N ARG A 77 9.98 -0.54 -4.18
CA ARG A 77 10.83 0.47 -4.87
C ARG A 77 12.27 0.01 -5.10
N SER A 78 12.82 -0.81 -4.20
CA SER A 78 14.18 -1.37 -4.33
C SER A 78 14.25 -2.69 -5.12
N GLY A 79 13.09 -3.20 -5.58
CA GLY A 79 12.98 -4.46 -6.32
C GLY A 79 13.30 -5.70 -5.48
N LYS A 80 13.11 -5.63 -4.15
CA LYS A 80 13.14 -6.80 -3.25
C LYS A 80 11.81 -7.56 -3.30
N ILE A 81 10.72 -6.82 -3.47
CA ILE A 81 9.38 -7.35 -3.72
C ILE A 81 9.08 -7.11 -5.20
N ASP A 82 8.56 -8.13 -5.86
CA ASP A 82 8.28 -8.13 -7.30
C ASP A 82 6.88 -7.55 -7.60
N ALA A 83 5.94 -7.71 -6.67
CA ALA A 83 4.56 -7.23 -6.78
C ALA A 83 4.06 -6.68 -5.44
N LEU A 84 3.34 -5.55 -5.46
CA LEU A 84 2.75 -4.91 -4.29
C LEU A 84 1.24 -4.76 -4.51
N TYR A 85 0.44 -5.11 -3.51
CA TYR A 85 -1.01 -5.07 -3.56
C TYR A 85 -1.57 -4.34 -2.34
N CYS A 86 -2.67 -3.62 -2.54
CA CYS A 86 -3.40 -2.94 -1.49
C CYS A 86 -4.87 -3.27 -1.69
N ALA A 87 -5.49 -3.83 -0.65
CA ALA A 87 -6.90 -4.14 -0.66
C ALA A 87 -7.64 -3.16 0.24
N THR A 88 -8.77 -2.66 -0.22
CA THR A 88 -9.74 -1.94 0.62
C THR A 88 -11.01 -2.77 0.63
N ILE A 89 -11.41 -3.23 1.82
CA ILE A 89 -12.59 -4.08 2.01
C ILE A 89 -13.68 -3.20 2.59
N VAL A 90 -14.66 -2.84 1.75
CA VAL A 90 -15.78 -2.00 2.17
C VAL A 90 -16.78 -2.88 2.93
N THR A 91 -16.85 -2.71 4.25
CA THR A 91 -17.72 -3.48 5.14
C THR A 91 -18.66 -2.58 5.94
N GLY A 92 -19.89 -3.05 6.17
CA GLY A 92 -20.85 -2.40 7.06
C GLY A 92 -20.58 -2.60 8.55
N THR A 93 -19.64 -3.48 8.92
CA THR A 93 -19.33 -3.84 10.31
C THR A 93 -17.87 -4.24 10.49
N ASP A 94 -17.25 -3.80 11.58
CA ASP A 94 -15.95 -4.30 12.01
C ASP A 94 -16.07 -5.64 12.74
N THR A 95 -15.14 -6.55 12.47
CA THR A 95 -15.02 -7.83 13.17
C THR A 95 -13.55 -8.18 13.42
N SER A 96 -13.30 -8.91 14.51
CA SER A 96 -12.01 -9.50 14.85
C SER A 96 -11.80 -10.91 14.28
N ASP A 97 -12.78 -11.44 13.55
CA ASP A 97 -12.72 -12.77 12.96
C ASP A 97 -11.58 -12.88 11.94
N GLN A 98 -11.22 -14.13 11.66
CA GLN A 98 -10.11 -14.45 10.78
C GLN A 98 -10.60 -14.80 9.37
N PHE A 99 -10.09 -14.08 8.40
CA PHE A 99 -10.43 -14.24 6.99
C PHE A 99 -9.20 -14.61 6.16
N VAL A 100 -9.46 -15.12 4.97
CA VAL A 100 -8.48 -15.37 3.91
C VAL A 100 -8.89 -14.53 2.70
N LEU A 101 -8.07 -13.56 2.34
CA LEU A 101 -8.16 -12.83 1.08
C LEU A 101 -7.36 -13.59 0.03
N SER A 102 -8.01 -14.03 -1.05
CA SER A 102 -7.35 -14.60 -2.22
C SER A 102 -7.40 -13.59 -3.35
N VAL A 103 -6.23 -13.23 -3.88
CA VAL A 103 -6.08 -12.30 -5.00
C VAL A 103 -5.55 -13.06 -6.21
N PRO A 104 -6.18 -12.96 -7.39
CA PRO A 104 -5.65 -13.57 -8.61
C PRO A 104 -4.23 -13.07 -8.91
N ALA A 105 -3.31 -13.97 -9.23
CA ALA A 105 -1.98 -13.57 -9.65
C ALA A 105 -1.98 -13.15 -11.13
N ASP A 106 -1.30 -12.04 -11.43
CA ASP A 106 -1.17 -11.51 -12.80
C ASP A 106 -0.26 -12.35 -13.72
N ALA A 107 0.43 -13.35 -13.16
CA ALA A 107 1.40 -14.19 -13.88
C ALA A 107 1.32 -15.65 -13.41
N ASP A 108 1.90 -16.54 -14.23
CA ASP A 108 2.14 -17.94 -13.87
C ASP A 108 3.18 -18.03 -12.74
N VAL A 109 2.71 -17.84 -11.50
CA VAL A 109 3.53 -17.88 -10.29
C VAL A 109 3.59 -19.31 -9.77
N THR A 110 4.74 -19.96 -9.90
CA THR A 110 4.92 -21.33 -9.38
C THR A 110 5.34 -21.37 -7.91
N SER A 111 5.93 -20.28 -7.42
CA SER A 111 6.30 -20.14 -6.01
C SER A 111 6.53 -18.70 -5.63
N TYR A 112 6.22 -18.34 -4.40
CA TYR A 112 6.42 -16.99 -3.90
C TYR A 112 6.68 -16.93 -2.39
N ILE A 113 7.27 -15.83 -1.94
CA ILE A 113 7.33 -15.41 -0.54
C ILE A 113 6.38 -14.23 -0.40
N GLN A 114 5.49 -14.31 0.59
CA GLN A 114 4.57 -13.24 0.90
C GLN A 114 5.12 -12.39 2.04
N TYR A 115 4.99 -11.07 1.89
CA TYR A 115 5.29 -10.06 2.88
C TYR A 115 4.00 -9.32 3.24
N SER A 116 3.79 -9.00 4.51
CA SER A 116 2.60 -8.30 4.99
C SER A 116 2.95 -7.38 6.13
N CYS A 117 2.21 -6.28 6.29
CA CYS A 117 2.23 -5.55 7.55
C CYS A 117 1.46 -6.36 8.61
N LYS A 118 2.11 -6.64 9.73
CA LYS A 118 1.47 -7.25 10.89
C LYS A 118 1.83 -6.44 12.13
N ASP A 119 0.80 -5.95 12.83
CA ASP A 119 0.95 -5.18 14.06
C ASP A 119 1.87 -3.94 13.90
N GLY A 120 1.85 -3.32 12.71
CA GLY A 120 2.68 -2.16 12.38
C GLY A 120 4.11 -2.48 11.93
N GLU A 121 4.50 -3.75 11.92
CA GLU A 121 5.84 -4.23 11.54
C GLU A 121 5.79 -5.08 10.26
N PRO A 122 6.86 -5.11 9.46
CA PRO A 122 6.92 -5.99 8.29
C PRO A 122 7.14 -7.44 8.74
N ALA A 123 6.25 -8.32 8.30
CA ALA A 123 6.37 -9.77 8.48
C ALA A 123 6.46 -10.47 7.12
N PHE A 124 7.06 -11.66 7.10
CA PHE A 124 7.08 -12.51 5.91
C PHE A 124 6.67 -13.93 6.25
N GLY A 125 5.92 -14.54 5.33
CA GLY A 125 5.48 -15.93 5.41
C GLY A 125 6.54 -16.89 4.87
N PRO A 126 6.33 -18.20 5.09
CA PRO A 126 7.12 -19.21 4.40
C PRO A 126 6.93 -19.11 2.89
N ARG A 127 7.91 -19.59 2.13
CA ARG A 127 7.76 -19.76 0.69
C ARG A 127 6.60 -20.72 0.41
N ARG A 128 5.64 -20.26 -0.39
CA ARG A 128 4.50 -21.05 -0.87
C ARG A 128 4.73 -21.47 -2.32
N SER A 129 4.17 -22.62 -2.67
CA SER A 129 4.06 -23.08 -4.04
C SER A 129 2.58 -23.28 -4.31
N ASP A 130 2.03 -22.55 -5.27
CA ASP A 130 0.70 -22.85 -5.75
C ASP A 130 0.81 -24.18 -6.50
N GLY A 131 0.03 -25.17 -6.07
CA GLY A 131 0.00 -26.48 -6.72
C GLY A 131 -0.41 -26.31 -8.18
N LEU A 132 0.11 -27.17 -9.05
CA LEU A 132 -0.21 -27.23 -10.49
C LEU A 132 -1.64 -27.75 -10.78
N ASP A 133 -2.61 -27.43 -9.94
CA ASP A 133 -4.02 -27.76 -10.22
C ASP A 133 -4.64 -26.68 -11.12
N ASP A 134 -5.68 -27.05 -11.88
CA ASP A 134 -6.30 -26.27 -12.97
C ASP A 134 -6.92 -24.91 -12.57
N ASP A 135 -6.75 -24.46 -11.33
CA ASP A 135 -7.18 -23.15 -10.85
C ASP A 135 -6.07 -22.11 -11.09
N PRO A 136 -6.43 -20.88 -11.53
CA PRO A 136 -5.44 -19.82 -11.70
C PRO A 136 -4.72 -19.55 -10.37
N PRO A 137 -3.39 -19.33 -10.39
CA PRO A 137 -2.62 -19.08 -9.18
C PRO A 137 -3.21 -17.89 -8.44
N SER A 138 -3.41 -18.04 -7.13
CA SER A 138 -3.93 -16.97 -6.27
C SER A 138 -3.05 -16.79 -5.04
N ILE A 139 -2.80 -15.53 -4.74
CA ILE A 139 -2.05 -15.12 -3.55
C ILE A 139 -3.03 -15.07 -2.38
N GLN A 140 -2.77 -15.86 -1.34
CA GLN A 140 -3.69 -15.97 -0.21
C GLN A 140 -3.13 -15.36 1.07
N ILE A 141 -3.86 -14.41 1.63
CA ILE A 141 -3.46 -13.67 2.83
C ILE A 141 -4.44 -13.91 3.93
N LYS A 142 -3.92 -14.27 5.10
CA LYS A 142 -4.72 -14.61 6.26
C LYS A 142 -4.58 -13.54 7.33
N GLY A 143 -5.70 -13.02 7.82
CA GLY A 143 -5.73 -11.93 8.79
C GLY A 143 -7.15 -11.57 9.20
N ASN A 144 -7.29 -10.64 10.13
CA ASN A 144 -8.58 -9.96 10.33
C ASN A 144 -8.79 -8.90 9.25
N LEU A 145 -10.00 -8.34 9.14
CA LEU A 145 -10.33 -7.37 8.08
C LEU A 145 -9.37 -6.16 8.07
N HIS A 146 -8.94 -5.67 9.23
CA HIS A 146 -7.99 -4.56 9.33
C HIS A 146 -6.60 -4.94 8.78
N ALA A 147 -6.09 -6.13 9.12
CA ALA A 147 -4.79 -6.60 8.63
C ALA A 147 -4.83 -6.87 7.12
N LEU A 148 -5.96 -7.34 6.58
CA LEU A 148 -6.14 -7.57 5.15
C LEU A 148 -6.22 -6.27 4.34
N GLN A 149 -6.55 -5.16 4.99
CA GLN A 149 -6.56 -3.83 4.36
C GLN A 149 -5.19 -3.14 4.34
N SER A 150 -4.17 -3.74 4.95
CA SER A 150 -2.80 -3.24 4.86
C SER A 150 -2.12 -3.70 3.58
N PRO A 151 -1.15 -2.95 3.04
CA PRO A 151 -0.42 -3.37 1.86
C PRO A 151 0.32 -4.68 2.14
N PHE A 152 0.41 -5.51 1.11
CA PHE A 152 1.15 -6.76 1.11
C PHE A 152 1.95 -6.90 -0.17
N GLY A 153 3.11 -7.54 -0.08
CA GLY A 153 4.00 -7.71 -1.21
C GLY A 153 4.35 -9.16 -1.45
N ILE A 154 4.71 -9.47 -2.69
CA ILE A 154 5.05 -10.79 -3.15
C ILE A 154 6.43 -10.75 -3.80
N SER A 155 7.30 -11.68 -3.43
CA SER A 155 8.52 -11.95 -4.18
C SER A 155 8.48 -13.32 -4.81
N TYR A 156 8.78 -13.38 -6.10
CA TYR A 156 8.88 -14.60 -6.91
C TYR A 156 10.30 -15.16 -6.92
N SER A 157 11.27 -14.46 -6.30
CA SER A 157 12.67 -14.87 -6.28
C SER A 157 12.81 -16.27 -5.69
N THR A 158 13.40 -17.16 -6.49
CA THR A 158 13.61 -18.55 -6.10
C THR A 158 14.88 -18.77 -5.27
N SER A 159 15.69 -17.72 -5.07
CA SER A 159 17.03 -17.79 -4.50
C SER A 159 17.18 -16.75 -3.39
N GLU A 160 16.89 -17.15 -2.17
CA GLU A 160 17.69 -16.65 -1.05
C GLU A 160 19.10 -17.22 -1.21
N SER A 161 19.93 -16.56 -2.02
CA SER A 161 21.35 -16.47 -1.70
C SER A 161 21.49 -15.32 -0.70
N GLU A 162 21.38 -15.70 0.59
CA GLU A 162 21.33 -14.92 1.84
C GLU A 162 22.52 -13.97 2.12
N SER A 163 23.29 -13.49 1.15
CA SER A 163 24.51 -12.74 1.47
C SER A 163 25.03 -11.72 0.46
N GLU A 164 24.47 -11.61 -0.74
CA GLU A 164 25.05 -10.75 -1.78
C GLU A 164 24.00 -10.07 -2.69
N ARG A 165 23.03 -9.36 -2.11
CA ARG A 165 22.49 -8.19 -2.83
C ARG A 165 23.23 -6.97 -2.29
N THR A 166 24.47 -6.84 -2.76
CA THR A 166 25.28 -5.63 -2.63
C THR A 166 24.46 -4.42 -3.06
N ASP A 167 24.67 -3.30 -2.36
CA ASP A 167 24.15 -1.94 -2.53
C ASP A 167 24.37 -1.35 -3.94
N SER A 168 23.97 -2.06 -4.98
CA SER A 168 24.12 -1.64 -6.37
C SER A 168 22.89 -2.01 -7.16
N ILE A 169 21.77 -1.41 -6.79
CA ILE A 169 20.70 -1.16 -7.74
C ILE A 169 20.61 0.34 -7.90
N THR A 170 20.79 0.74 -9.16
CA THR A 170 20.57 2.07 -9.68
C THR A 170 19.23 2.53 -9.18
N VAL A 171 19.26 3.45 -8.22
CA VAL A 171 18.09 4.19 -7.79
C VAL A 171 17.58 4.89 -9.04
N HIS A 172 16.54 4.34 -9.66
CA HIS A 172 15.61 5.18 -10.38
C HIS A 172 14.97 6.02 -9.28
N ALA A 173 15.59 7.19 -9.04
CA ALA A 173 15.01 8.18 -8.17
C ALA A 173 13.67 8.49 -8.80
N TYR A 174 12.61 7.95 -8.19
CA TYR A 174 11.28 8.46 -8.36
C TYR A 174 11.38 9.88 -7.78
N THR A 175 11.60 10.83 -8.68
CA THR A 175 11.18 12.20 -8.46
C THR A 175 9.66 12.06 -8.46
N PRO A 176 8.95 12.37 -7.38
CA PRO A 176 7.50 12.42 -7.43
C PRO A 176 7.13 13.26 -8.64
N ASP A 177 6.41 12.67 -9.59
CA ASP A 177 5.69 13.50 -10.55
C ASP A 177 4.70 14.27 -9.68
N ASP A 178 5.04 15.55 -9.49
CA ASP A 178 4.21 16.56 -8.85
C ASP A 178 2.98 16.82 -9.74
N ASP A 179 2.14 15.80 -9.95
CA ASP A 179 0.79 15.93 -10.48
C ASP A 179 -0.19 16.01 -9.30
N TYR A 180 0.10 16.92 -8.37
CA TYR A 180 -0.95 17.54 -7.58
C TYR A 180 -1.59 18.64 -8.44
N ASP A 181 -2.70 18.30 -9.08
CA ASP A 181 -3.80 19.25 -9.24
C ASP A 181 -4.33 19.57 -7.83
N SER A 182 -3.65 20.49 -7.14
CA SER A 182 -4.23 21.23 -6.03
C SER A 182 -3.78 22.68 -6.14
N ASP A 183 -4.61 23.49 -6.78
CA ASP A 183 -4.88 24.90 -6.46
C ASP A 183 -3.81 25.62 -5.60
N GLU A 184 -2.62 25.83 -6.15
CA GLU A 184 -1.68 26.86 -5.68
C GLU A 184 -1.25 27.76 -6.86
N GLU A 185 -2.23 28.19 -7.65
CA GLU A 185 -2.13 29.44 -8.39
C GLU A 185 -1.98 30.59 -7.38
N ASP A 186 -0.77 30.88 -6.89
CA ASP A 186 -0.37 32.24 -6.47
C ASP A 186 1.10 32.36 -6.01
N THR A 187 1.83 31.28 -5.73
CA THR A 187 3.20 31.37 -5.18
C THR A 187 4.28 31.70 -6.23
N TRP A 188 4.10 31.28 -7.49
CA TRP A 188 5.09 31.52 -8.55
C TRP A 188 5.06 32.98 -9.04
N ILE A 189 3.89 33.60 -9.16
CA ILE A 189 3.73 35.02 -9.53
C ILE A 189 4.37 35.90 -8.46
N ASP A 190 4.18 35.54 -7.19
CA ASP A 190 4.71 36.30 -6.06
C ASP A 190 6.25 36.19 -5.96
N ASN A 191 6.80 35.01 -6.27
CA ASN A 191 8.25 34.83 -6.41
C ASN A 191 8.82 35.53 -7.65
N LEU A 192 8.10 35.52 -8.78
CA LEU A 192 8.50 36.23 -10.00
C LEU A 192 8.49 37.74 -9.78
N LEU A 193 7.48 38.29 -9.09
CA LEU A 193 7.41 39.70 -8.70
C LEU A 193 8.54 40.09 -7.74
N LYS A 194 8.92 39.22 -6.80
CA LYS A 194 10.09 39.45 -5.92
C LYS A 194 11.39 39.50 -6.71
N VAL A 195 11.58 38.60 -7.69
CA VAL A 195 12.77 38.58 -8.55
C VAL A 195 12.81 39.82 -9.46
N ILE A 196 11.71 40.18 -10.10
CA ILE A 196 11.62 41.39 -10.93
C ILE A 196 11.86 42.65 -10.07
N GLY A 197 11.26 42.71 -8.88
CA GLY A 197 11.48 43.79 -7.92
C GLY A 197 12.95 43.94 -7.53
N LEU A 198 13.64 42.83 -7.25
CA LEU A 198 15.07 42.82 -6.96
C LEU A 198 15.91 43.33 -8.15
N VAL A 199 15.60 42.89 -9.37
CA VAL A 199 16.30 43.33 -10.59
C VAL A 199 16.11 44.83 -10.83
N VAL A 200 14.90 45.35 -10.66
CA VAL A 200 14.61 46.79 -10.81
C VAL A 200 15.35 47.63 -9.76
N ILE A 201 15.44 47.15 -8.52
CA ILE A 201 16.19 47.83 -7.45
C ILE A 201 17.69 47.88 -7.80
N ILE A 202 18.27 46.77 -8.25
CA ILE A 202 19.69 46.71 -8.64
C ILE A 202 19.96 47.66 -9.81
N PHE A 203 19.09 47.68 -10.82
CA PHE A 203 19.22 48.59 -11.96
C PHE A 203 19.08 50.06 -11.55
N GLY A 204 18.13 50.38 -10.67
CA GLY A 204 17.92 51.73 -10.15
C GLY A 204 19.12 52.24 -9.34
N ILE A 205 19.68 51.41 -8.46
CA ILE A 205 20.89 51.75 -7.70
C ILE A 205 22.08 51.94 -8.64
N GLY A 206 22.23 51.08 -9.66
CA GLY A 206 23.28 51.20 -10.68
C GLY A 206 23.21 52.53 -11.44
N LEU A 207 22.01 52.96 -11.86
CA LEU A 207 21.80 54.23 -12.54
C LEU A 207 22.06 55.46 -11.64
N LEU A 208 21.69 55.38 -10.36
CA LEU A 208 21.99 56.43 -9.39
C LEU A 208 23.50 56.58 -9.16
N ILE A 209 24.21 55.47 -8.99
CA ILE A 209 25.68 55.46 -8.82
C ILE A 209 26.36 56.00 -10.08
N GLY A 210 25.92 55.58 -11.27
CA GLY A 210 26.44 56.08 -12.55
C GLY A 210 26.21 57.59 -12.73
N SER A 211 25.04 58.09 -12.34
CA SER A 211 24.72 59.52 -12.41
C SER A 211 25.54 60.35 -11.42
N ILE A 212 25.80 59.83 -10.22
CA ILE A 212 26.68 60.48 -9.23
C ILE A 212 28.12 60.52 -9.74
N ARG A 213 28.63 59.43 -10.33
CA ARG A 213 29.96 59.38 -10.96
C ARG A 213 30.10 60.43 -12.07
N LEU A 214 29.13 60.50 -12.98
CA LEU A 214 29.11 61.50 -14.07
C LEU A 214 29.03 62.95 -13.55
N LYS A 215 28.30 63.18 -12.46
CA LYS A 215 28.19 64.51 -11.84
C LYS A 215 29.49 64.92 -11.13
N ILE A 216 30.18 63.98 -10.50
CA ILE A 216 31.51 64.19 -9.90
C ILE A 216 32.56 64.45 -10.99
N GLU A 217 32.57 63.67 -12.07
CA GLU A 217 33.49 63.86 -13.20
C GLU A 217 33.29 65.20 -13.91
N LYS A 218 32.05 65.70 -14.00
CA LYS A 218 31.76 67.05 -14.51
C LYS A 218 32.16 68.18 -13.56
N TRP A 219 32.26 67.92 -12.26
CA TRP A 219 32.67 68.93 -11.26
C TRP A 219 34.18 69.02 -11.07
N LEU A 220 34.92 67.96 -11.42
CA LEU A 220 36.38 67.88 -11.33
C LEU A 220 37.09 68.34 -12.62
N LYS A 221 36.36 68.80 -13.63
CA LYS A 221 36.87 69.27 -14.93
C LYS A 221 36.46 70.72 -15.15
#